data_AF-R7FR84-F1
#
_entry.id   AF-R7FR84-F1
#
_cell.length_a   1.000
_cell.length_b   1.000
_cell.length_c   1.000
_cell.angle_alpha   90.00
_cell.angle_beta   90.00
_cell.angle_gamma   90.00
#
_symmetry.space_group_name_H-M   'P 1'
#
loop_
_entity.id
_entity.type
_entity.pdbx_description
1 polymer ?
#
loop_
_entity_poly.entity_id
_entity_poly.type
_entity_poly.pdbx_seq_one_letter_code
_entity_poly.pdbx_strand_id
1 'polypeptide(L)'
;MEENKINTGKLTIIALAVLALCLIVGTLVFIFGRPADTDVFPPKTDSGAATYCFKNNSSTIHQTTLTVTGDGRFSMMFSPISSYLGTGSYTVKDNKLTLNTDDGKFFYTFFIEDGGNALAFDEENSSKMTWFSEMKNGTRLVLSDDPSLIQ
;
A
#
# COMPACT_ATOMS: atom_id res chain seq x y z
N MET A 1 -43.91 -27.09 36.50
CA MET A 1 -42.81 -26.21 36.05
C MET A 1 -41.62 -27.14 35.88
N GLU A 2 -41.35 -27.57 34.64
CA GLU A 2 -40.36 -28.62 34.35
C GLU A 2 -39.01 -27.96 34.08
N GLU A 3 -38.01 -28.23 34.93
CA GLU A 3 -36.66 -27.71 34.78
C GLU A 3 -35.94 -28.41 33.62
N ASN A 4 -35.67 -27.66 32.55
CA ASN A 4 -34.91 -28.14 31.41
C ASN A 4 -33.44 -28.30 31.82
N LYS A 5 -33.06 -29.51 32.23
CA LYS A 5 -31.70 -29.86 32.66
C LYS A 5 -30.76 -29.81 31.45
N ILE A 6 -30.02 -28.70 31.32
CA ILE A 6 -29.06 -28.47 30.22
C ILE A 6 -28.01 -29.58 30.22
N ASN A 7 -27.97 -30.36 29.14
CA ASN A 7 -26.96 -31.39 28.95
C ASN A 7 -25.63 -30.74 28.54
N THR A 8 -24.74 -30.58 29.53
CA THR A 8 -23.43 -29.94 29.40
C THR A 8 -22.55 -30.54 28.31
N GLY A 9 -22.65 -31.84 28.04
CA GLY A 9 -21.89 -32.50 26.96
C GLY A 9 -22.37 -32.10 25.55
N LYS A 10 -23.68 -31.93 25.36
CA LYS A 10 -24.23 -31.40 24.11
C LYS A 10 -23.82 -29.94 23.89
N LEU A 11 -23.79 -29.15 24.96
CA LEU A 11 -23.39 -27.75 24.90
C LEU A 11 -21.91 -27.58 24.51
N THR A 12 -21.02 -28.44 25.02
CA THR A 12 -19.59 -28.39 24.67
C THR A 12 -19.34 -28.76 23.21
N ILE A 13 -20.05 -29.77 22.70
CA ILE A 13 -19.94 -30.17 21.28
C ILE A 13 -20.43 -29.05 20.36
N ILE A 14 -21.55 -28.40 20.71
CA ILE A 14 -22.07 -27.25 19.94
C ILE A 14 -21.06 -26.09 19.95
N ALA A 15 -20.47 -25.77 21.10
CA ALA A 15 -19.48 -24.69 21.19
C ALA A 15 -18.23 -24.96 20.33
N LEU A 16 -17.72 -26.20 20.33
CA LEU A 16 -16.58 -26.59 19.50
C LEU A 16 -16.91 -26.55 18.00
N ALA A 17 -18.12 -26.99 17.62
CA ALA A 17 -18.57 -26.94 16.24
C ALA A 17 -18.72 -25.49 15.73
N VAL A 18 -19.25 -24.60 16.56
CA VAL A 18 -19.36 -23.17 16.23
C VAL A 18 -17.98 -22.53 16.11
N LEU A 19 -17.05 -22.82 17.02
CA LEU A 19 -15.69 -22.29 16.95
C LEU A 19 -14.97 -22.76 15.67
N ALA A 20 -15.08 -24.05 15.33
CA ALA A 20 -14.52 -24.60 14.10
C ALA A 20 -15.13 -23.96 12.85
N LEU A 21 -16.46 -23.76 12.84
CA LEU A 21 -17.15 -23.07 11.76
C LEU A 21 -16.69 -21.61 11.63
N CYS A 22 -16.55 -20.89 12.74
CA CYS A 22 -16.05 -19.51 12.74
C CYS A 22 -14.61 -19.42 12.18
N LEU A 23 -13.74 -20.38 12.51
CA LEU A 23 -12.38 -20.43 11.96
C LEU A 23 -12.40 -20.71 10.45
N ILE A 24 -13.24 -21.64 9.99
CA ILE A 24 -13.37 -21.98 8.57
C ILE A 24 -13.96 -20.80 7.78
N VAL A 25 -15.00 -20.15 8.31
CA VAL A 25 -15.61 -18.98 7.66
C VAL A 25 -14.62 -17.81 7.64
N GLY A 26 -13.88 -17.57 8.73
CA GLY A 26 -12.84 -16.55 8.79
C GLY A 26 -11.74 -16.76 7.75
N THR A 27 -11.25 -17.99 7.59
CA THR A 27 -10.24 -18.30 6.57
C THR A 27 -10.80 -18.22 5.15
N LEU A 28 -12.03 -18.68 4.92
CA LEU A 28 -12.68 -18.58 3.62
C LEU A 28 -12.91 -17.12 3.21
N VAL A 29 -13.36 -16.26 4.12
CA VAL A 29 -13.54 -14.81 3.84
C VAL A 29 -12.19 -14.16 3.53
N PHE A 30 -11.11 -14.55 4.20
CA PHE A 30 -9.78 -14.01 3.92
C PHE A 30 -9.22 -14.45 2.56
N ILE A 31 -9.46 -15.70 2.17
CA ILE A 31 -8.97 -16.26 0.90
C ILE A 31 -9.83 -15.80 -0.29
N PHE A 32 -11.15 -15.86 -0.17
CA PHE A 32 -12.08 -15.57 -1.27
C PHE A 32 -12.54 -14.10 -1.32
N GLY A 33 -12.33 -13.33 -0.26
CA GLY A 33 -12.66 -11.90 -0.22
C GLY A 33 -11.61 -10.99 -0.87
N ARG A 34 -10.43 -11.53 -1.22
CA ARG A 34 -9.37 -10.77 -1.90
C ARG A 34 -9.53 -10.95 -3.42
N PRO A 35 -9.95 -9.91 -4.17
CA PRO A 35 -10.06 -10.02 -5.62
C PRO A 35 -8.67 -10.25 -6.25
N ALA A 36 -8.57 -11.20 -7.17
CA ALA A 36 -7.32 -11.67 -7.78
C ALA A 36 -6.49 -10.60 -8.50
N ASP A 37 -7.09 -9.45 -8.83
CA ASP A 37 -6.40 -8.31 -9.46
C ASP A 37 -5.65 -7.42 -8.45
N THR A 38 -5.80 -7.64 -7.14
CA THR A 38 -5.10 -6.86 -6.09
C THR A 38 -3.66 -7.29 -5.81
N ASP A 39 -3.18 -8.34 -6.48
CA ASP A 39 -1.82 -8.86 -6.28
C ASP A 39 -0.82 -8.36 -7.34
N VAL A 40 -1.28 -7.60 -8.34
CA VAL A 40 -0.41 -7.05 -9.39
C VAL A 40 -0.11 -5.60 -9.09
N PHE A 41 1.15 -5.34 -8.69
CA PHE A 41 1.69 -3.98 -8.56
C PHE A 41 2.63 -3.66 -9.74
N PRO A 42 2.54 -2.47 -10.35
CA PRO A 42 1.53 -1.44 -10.10
C PRO A 42 0.13 -1.88 -10.57
N PRO A 43 -0.95 -1.25 -10.06
CA PRO A 43 -2.28 -1.46 -10.59
C PRO A 43 -2.29 -1.20 -12.10
N LYS A 44 -3.01 -2.03 -12.86
CA LYS A 44 -3.09 -1.90 -14.32
C LYS A 44 -3.72 -0.57 -14.69
N THR A 45 -3.02 0.23 -15.48
CA THR A 45 -3.50 1.47 -16.08
C THR A 45 -3.38 1.39 -17.60
N ASP A 46 -4.18 2.17 -18.33
CA ASP A 46 -4.15 2.21 -19.79
C ASP A 46 -2.78 2.65 -20.36
N SER A 47 -2.02 3.42 -19.58
CA SER A 47 -0.68 3.91 -19.93
C SER A 47 0.45 2.91 -19.61
N GLY A 48 0.17 1.85 -18.85
CA GLY A 48 1.21 0.95 -18.31
C GLY A 48 2.05 1.58 -17.18
N ALA A 49 1.64 2.74 -16.68
CA ALA A 49 2.27 3.48 -15.59
C ALA A 49 1.23 3.93 -14.55
N ALA A 50 1.57 3.84 -13.27
CA ALA A 50 0.76 4.33 -12.16
C ALA A 50 1.45 5.51 -11.49
N THR A 51 0.75 6.64 -11.38
CA THR A 51 1.25 7.85 -10.72
C THR A 51 0.53 8.07 -9.41
N TYR A 52 1.29 8.17 -8.33
CA TYR A 52 0.81 8.45 -6.99
C TYR A 52 1.18 9.86 -6.59
N CYS A 53 0.30 10.52 -5.85
CA CYS A 53 0.51 11.88 -5.43
C CYS A 53 0.20 12.08 -3.95
N PHE A 54 1.10 12.78 -3.27
CA PHE A 54 0.83 13.41 -1.99
C PHE A 54 0.78 14.93 -2.22
N LYS A 55 -0.29 15.59 -1.75
CA LYS A 55 -0.44 17.05 -1.74
C LYS A 55 -0.71 17.49 -0.30
N ASN A 56 0.05 18.46 0.19
CA ASN A 56 -0.31 19.14 1.43
C ASN A 56 -1.39 20.20 1.11
N ASN A 57 -2.49 20.20 1.87
CA ASN A 57 -3.61 21.14 1.71
C ASN A 57 -3.20 22.61 1.92
N SER A 58 -2.09 22.88 2.61
CA SER A 58 -1.61 24.25 2.85
C SER A 58 -0.78 24.83 1.70
N SER A 59 -0.13 24.00 0.87
CA SER A 59 0.75 24.46 -0.20
C SER A 59 1.11 23.35 -1.19
N THR A 60 1.06 23.69 -2.48
CA THR A 60 1.48 22.81 -3.57
C THR A 60 2.99 22.61 -3.64
N ILE A 61 3.79 23.46 -2.96
CA ILE A 61 5.25 23.32 -2.96
C ILE A 61 5.72 22.05 -2.23
N HIS A 62 4.86 21.42 -1.43
CA HIS A 62 5.16 20.15 -0.73
C HIS A 62 4.61 18.93 -1.46
N GLN A 63 4.16 19.10 -2.71
CA GLN A 63 3.58 18.02 -3.50
C GLN A 63 4.65 17.02 -3.94
N THR A 64 4.49 15.77 -3.54
CA THR A 64 5.29 14.64 -4.03
C THR A 64 4.53 13.90 -5.12
N THR A 65 5.23 13.51 -6.18
CA THR A 65 4.72 12.62 -7.23
C THR A 65 5.67 11.44 -7.41
N LEU A 66 5.11 10.25 -7.52
CA LEU A 66 5.82 9.00 -7.76
C LEU A 66 5.13 8.27 -8.90
N THR A 67 5.83 8.10 -10.02
CA THR A 67 5.38 7.27 -11.13
C THR A 67 6.15 5.95 -11.11
N VAL A 68 5.43 4.84 -11.21
CA VAL A 68 6.00 3.49 -11.35
C VAL A 68 5.46 2.86 -12.63
N THR A 69 6.29 2.10 -13.32
CA THR A 69 5.97 1.49 -14.62
C THR A 69 6.05 -0.03 -14.53
N GLY A 70 5.26 -0.73 -15.36
CA GLY A 70 5.18 -2.20 -15.32
C GLY A 70 6.50 -2.94 -15.66
N ASP A 71 7.51 -2.24 -16.18
CA ASP A 71 8.86 -2.74 -16.44
C ASP A 71 9.80 -2.67 -15.20
N GLY A 72 9.28 -2.29 -14.03
CA GLY A 72 10.04 -2.26 -12.79
C GLY A 72 10.81 -0.96 -12.55
N ARG A 73 10.48 0.12 -13.28
CA ARG A 73 11.11 1.44 -13.13
C ARG A 73 10.24 2.44 -12.37
N PHE A 74 10.89 3.47 -11.83
CA PHE A 74 10.19 4.59 -11.20
C PHE A 74 10.84 5.95 -11.52
N SER A 75 10.02 7.00 -11.40
CA SER A 75 10.44 8.40 -11.31
C SER A 75 9.72 9.07 -10.15
N MET A 76 10.44 9.84 -9.34
CA MET A 76 9.94 10.46 -8.13
C MET A 76 10.41 11.90 -8.00
N MET A 77 9.46 12.82 -7.93
CA MET A 77 9.69 14.23 -7.62
C MET A 77 9.13 14.52 -6.22
N PHE A 78 10.01 14.90 -5.29
CA PHE A 78 9.66 15.16 -3.89
C PHE A 78 8.83 16.44 -3.70
N SER A 79 9.11 17.45 -4.51
CA SER A 79 8.51 18.79 -4.45
C SER A 79 8.66 19.46 -5.82
N PRO A 80 7.71 20.31 -6.26
CA PRO A 80 7.86 21.08 -7.50
C PRO A 80 9.05 22.05 -7.51
N ILE A 81 9.59 22.39 -6.33
CA ILE A 81 10.77 23.25 -6.18
C ILE A 81 12.04 22.45 -5.87
N SER A 82 11.96 21.12 -5.87
CA SER A 82 13.13 20.25 -5.74
C SER A 82 13.97 20.32 -7.01
N SER A 83 15.29 20.46 -6.85
CA SER A 83 16.25 20.25 -7.95
C SER A 83 16.63 18.78 -8.14
N TYR A 84 16.16 17.89 -7.27
CA TYR A 84 16.42 16.46 -7.34
C TYR A 84 15.19 15.71 -7.88
N LEU A 85 15.45 14.89 -8.90
CA LEU A 85 14.51 13.91 -9.44
C LEU A 85 15.09 12.52 -9.20
N GLY A 86 14.42 11.72 -8.38
CA GLY A 86 14.83 10.35 -8.09
C GLY A 86 14.32 9.41 -9.17
N THR A 87 15.22 8.73 -9.87
CA THR A 87 14.85 7.70 -10.85
C THR A 87 15.57 6.41 -10.52
N GLY A 88 14.96 5.28 -10.87
CA GLY A 88 15.63 3.99 -10.77
C GLY A 88 14.72 2.79 -10.92
N SER A 89 15.05 1.74 -10.18
CA SER A 89 14.32 0.47 -10.16
C SER A 89 13.61 0.26 -8.83
N TYR A 90 12.50 -0.47 -8.86
CA TYR A 90 11.78 -0.84 -7.65
C TYR A 90 11.63 -2.36 -7.51
N THR A 91 11.44 -2.78 -6.27
CA THR A 91 11.04 -4.15 -5.94
C THR A 91 9.78 -4.14 -5.10
N VAL A 92 8.97 -5.20 -5.22
CA VAL A 92 7.81 -5.43 -4.37
C VAL A 92 7.97 -6.75 -3.65
N LYS A 93 7.92 -6.72 -2.32
CA LYS A 93 8.02 -7.91 -1.48
C LYS A 93 7.23 -7.70 -0.19
N ASP A 94 6.46 -8.70 0.22
CA ASP A 94 5.72 -8.68 1.49
C ASP A 94 4.87 -7.39 1.67
N ASN A 95 4.19 -6.97 0.58
CA ASN A 95 3.37 -5.77 0.53
C ASN A 95 4.13 -4.45 0.77
N LYS A 96 5.45 -4.46 0.58
CA LYS A 96 6.31 -3.28 0.59
C LYS A 96 6.85 -3.02 -0.82
N LEU A 97 6.80 -1.74 -1.21
CA LEU A 97 7.47 -1.19 -2.38
C LEU A 97 8.80 -0.57 -1.92
N THR A 98 9.92 -1.00 -2.48
CA THR A 98 11.23 -0.39 -2.22
C THR A 98 11.81 0.17 -3.51
N LEU A 99 12.00 1.48 -3.54
CA LEU A 99 12.61 2.25 -4.63
C LEU A 99 14.12 2.37 -4.39
N ASN A 100 14.95 2.07 -5.38
CA ASN A 100 16.39 2.26 -5.33
C ASN A 100 16.83 3.20 -6.44
N THR A 101 17.44 4.34 -6.08
CA THR A 101 17.87 5.32 -7.08
C THR A 101 19.06 4.80 -7.87
N ASP A 102 19.09 5.10 -9.18
CA ASP A 102 20.16 4.64 -10.09
C ASP A 102 21.53 5.25 -9.73
N ASP A 103 21.55 6.39 -9.03
CA ASP A 103 22.77 6.99 -8.50
C ASP A 103 23.35 6.25 -7.28
N GLY A 104 22.63 5.23 -6.76
CA GLY A 104 23.02 4.42 -5.61
C GLY A 104 23.04 5.16 -4.27
N LYS A 105 22.50 6.39 -4.21
CA LYS A 105 22.58 7.24 -3.01
C LYS A 105 21.39 7.09 -2.09
N PHE A 106 20.21 6.76 -2.62
CA PHE A 106 18.99 6.79 -1.85
C PHE A 106 18.09 5.58 -2.12
N PHE A 107 17.31 5.25 -1.11
CA PHE A 107 16.26 4.25 -1.19
C PHE A 107 15.03 4.73 -0.40
N TYR A 108 13.84 4.40 -0.88
CA TYR A 108 12.58 4.79 -0.26
C TYR A 108 11.62 3.61 -0.23
N THR A 109 11.05 3.36 0.95
CA THR A 109 10.14 2.24 1.18
C THR A 109 8.74 2.77 1.44
N PHE A 110 7.75 2.08 0.88
CA PHE A 110 6.34 2.34 1.09
C PHE A 110 5.60 1.04 1.41
N PHE A 111 4.62 1.10 2.29
CA PHE A 111 3.61 0.06 2.42
C PHE A 111 2.57 0.25 1.31
N ILE A 112 2.23 -0.84 0.62
CA ILE A 112 1.17 -0.84 -0.37
C ILE A 112 -0.17 -0.97 0.37
N GLU A 113 -1.07 -0.03 0.16
CA GLU A 113 -2.38 0.03 0.82
C GLU A 113 -3.51 0.01 -0.21
N ASP A 114 -4.74 -0.19 0.27
CA ASP A 114 -5.97 -0.10 -0.53
C ASP A 114 -5.93 -0.90 -1.85
N GLY A 115 -5.33 -2.09 -1.81
CA GLY A 115 -5.19 -2.97 -2.97
C GLY A 115 -4.29 -2.41 -4.08
N GLY A 116 -3.37 -1.50 -3.73
CA GLY A 116 -2.46 -0.84 -4.68
C GLY A 116 -2.83 0.60 -5.00
N ASN A 117 -3.95 1.13 -4.50
CA ASN A 117 -4.39 2.49 -4.81
C ASN A 117 -3.78 3.57 -3.90
N ALA A 118 -3.05 3.17 -2.86
CA ALA A 118 -2.35 4.09 -1.99
C ALA A 118 -1.01 3.50 -1.53
N LEU A 119 -0.07 4.38 -1.22
CA LEU A 119 1.27 4.06 -0.72
C LEU A 119 1.52 4.85 0.56
N ALA A 120 1.82 4.18 1.67
CA ALA A 120 2.19 4.85 2.92
C ALA A 120 3.70 4.85 3.11
N PHE A 121 4.30 6.03 3.27
CA PHE A 121 5.75 6.19 3.39
C PHE A 121 6.30 5.57 4.69
N ASP A 122 7.31 4.71 4.58
CA ASP A 122 8.01 4.04 5.69
C ASP A 122 9.33 4.78 5.97
N GLU A 123 9.29 5.79 6.84
CA GLU A 123 10.43 6.68 7.08
C GLU A 123 11.57 5.99 7.84
N GLU A 124 11.26 4.93 8.60
CA GLU A 124 12.24 4.13 9.33
C GLU A 124 13.10 3.29 8.39
N ASN A 125 12.51 2.84 7.27
CA ASN A 125 13.17 2.01 6.26
C ASN A 125 13.42 2.79 4.95
N SER A 126 13.66 4.09 5.07
CA SER A 126 13.96 4.99 3.95
C SER A 126 15.14 5.90 4.24
N SER A 127 15.73 6.42 3.18
CA SER A 127 16.67 7.53 3.26
C SER A 127 16.00 8.78 3.82
N LYS A 128 16.72 9.53 4.66
CA LYS A 128 16.18 10.71 5.38
C LYS A 128 16.02 11.96 4.50
N MET A 129 16.66 11.99 3.33
CA MET A 129 16.59 13.14 2.44
C MET A 129 15.31 13.10 1.61
N THR A 130 14.43 14.09 1.77
CA THR A 130 13.12 14.14 1.09
C THR A 130 12.85 15.50 0.42
N TRP A 131 13.85 16.35 0.20
CA TRP A 131 13.80 17.65 -0.53
C TRP A 131 12.47 18.39 -0.53
N PHE A 132 12.23 19.19 0.51
CA PHE A 132 11.02 20.03 0.66
C PHE A 132 9.69 19.27 0.64
N SER A 133 9.70 17.95 0.44
CA SER A 133 8.57 17.10 0.77
C SER A 133 8.38 17.12 2.27
N GLU A 134 7.14 17.33 2.69
CA GLU A 134 6.74 17.17 4.07
C GLU A 134 6.24 15.75 4.37
N MET A 135 6.59 14.78 3.51
CA MET A 135 6.39 13.37 3.81
C MET A 135 7.05 13.00 5.13
N LYS A 136 6.27 12.35 5.98
CA LYS A 136 6.66 11.76 7.26
C LYS A 136 6.21 10.31 7.27
N ASN A 137 6.63 9.56 8.28
CA ASN A 137 6.15 8.19 8.45
C ASN A 137 4.61 8.12 8.39
N GLY A 138 4.08 7.24 7.53
CA GLY A 138 2.64 7.08 7.29
C GLY A 138 2.02 8.10 6.32
N THR A 139 2.77 9.06 5.76
CA THR A 139 2.23 9.93 4.70
C THR A 139 1.76 9.10 3.52
N ARG A 140 0.50 9.29 3.13
CA ARG A 140 -0.15 8.54 2.06
C ARG A 140 0.01 9.29 0.72
N LEU A 141 0.52 8.59 -0.28
CA LEU A 141 0.44 8.99 -1.68
C LEU A 141 -0.71 8.19 -2.31
N VAL A 142 -1.65 8.87 -2.94
CA VAL A 142 -2.85 8.24 -3.52
C VAL A 142 -2.69 8.18 -5.02
N LEU A 143 -3.12 7.07 -5.63
CA LEU A 143 -3.16 6.90 -7.08
C LEU A 143 -3.94 8.07 -7.72
N SER A 144 -3.38 8.63 -8.77
CA SER A 144 -3.87 9.84 -9.42
C SER A 144 -4.07 9.59 -10.91
N ASP A 145 -5.26 9.95 -11.40
CA ASP A 145 -5.61 9.92 -12.84
C ASP A 145 -5.31 11.26 -13.53
N ASP A 146 -4.75 12.24 -12.81
CA ASP A 146 -4.38 13.56 -13.35
C ASP A 146 -3.20 13.44 -14.34
N PRO A 147 -3.43 13.64 -15.66
CA PRO A 147 -2.39 13.48 -16.66
C PRO A 147 -1.28 14.52 -16.57
N SER A 148 -1.50 15.65 -15.88
CA SER A 148 -0.48 16.69 -15.69
C SER A 148 0.61 16.28 -14.70
N LEU A 149 0.40 15.20 -13.94
CA LEU A 149 1.35 14.68 -12.96
C LEU A 149 2.20 13.52 -13.51
N ILE A 150 1.87 13.04 -14.71
CA ILE A 150 2.65 12.01 -15.39
C ILE A 150 3.95 12.63 -15.86
N GLN A 151 5.07 12.09 -15.37
CA GLN A 151 6.42 12.56 -15.67
C GLN A 151 6.99 11.87 -16.91
#